data_AF-A0A499UNE6-F1
#
_entry.id   AF-A0A499UNE6-F1
#
_cell.length_a   1.000
_cell.length_b   1.000
_cell.length_c   1.000
_cell.angle_alpha   90.00
_cell.angle_beta   90.00
_cell.angle_gamma   90.00
#
_symmetry.space_group_name_H-M   'P 1'
#
loop_
_entity.id
_entity.type
_entity.pdbx_description
1 polymer ?
#
loop_
_entity_poly.entity_id
_entity_poly.type
_entity_poly.pdbx_seq_one_letter_code
_entity_poly.pdbx_strand_id
1 'polypeptide(L)'
;MDRRAAGACPHRGRVRGWRHGEYFDGPYVAAYGNGGGKPSIPELQQAMGITWTDVREELTEAIPPAYAEWIGRAYIAATTTMGVAA
;
A
#
# COMPACT_ATOMS: atom_id res chain seq x y z
N MET A 1 17.23 18.67 -7.50
CA MET A 1 15.91 18.27 -8.00
C MET A 1 14.88 18.69 -6.98
N ASP A 2 14.06 19.68 -7.31
CA ASP A 2 13.01 20.22 -6.45
C ASP A 2 11.94 19.13 -6.21
N ARG A 3 11.68 18.77 -4.95
CA ARG A 3 10.70 17.74 -4.55
C ARG A 3 9.30 18.33 -4.33
N ARG A 4 8.96 19.45 -4.95
CA ARG A 4 7.60 19.99 -4.92
C ARG A 4 6.70 19.24 -5.91
N ALA A 5 5.90 18.34 -5.35
CA ALA A 5 4.69 17.74 -5.91
C ALA A 5 4.87 16.95 -7.23
N ALA A 6 5.56 15.81 -7.19
CA ALA A 6 5.24 14.75 -8.13
C ALA A 6 3.84 14.21 -7.77
N GLY A 7 2.87 14.33 -8.68
CA GLY A 7 1.55 13.71 -8.53
C GLY A 7 1.64 12.19 -8.38
N ALA A 8 0.52 11.53 -8.10
CA ALA A 8 0.48 10.07 -8.00
C ALA A 8 1.05 9.44 -9.29
N CYS A 9 2.09 8.61 -9.14
CA CYS A 9 2.64 7.86 -10.27
C CYS A 9 1.55 6.98 -10.87
N PRO A 10 1.34 7.02 -12.20
CA PRO A 10 0.39 6.10 -12.82
C PRO A 10 0.83 4.66 -12.57
N HIS A 11 -0.15 3.78 -12.38
CA HIS A 11 0.12 2.35 -12.31
C HIS A 11 0.79 1.89 -13.61
N ARG A 12 1.81 1.04 -13.50
CA ARG A 12 2.52 0.48 -14.67
C ARG A 12 1.85 -0.79 -15.21
N GLY A 13 0.55 -0.94 -14.98
CA GLY A 13 -0.19 -2.16 -15.21
C GLY A 13 -1.56 -2.12 -14.54
N ARG A 14 -2.40 -3.10 -14.87
CA ARG A 14 -3.78 -3.17 -14.37
C ARG A 14 -3.85 -3.84 -12.99
N VAL A 15 -4.85 -3.47 -12.20
CA VAL A 15 -5.22 -4.21 -10.99
C VAL A 15 -6.10 -5.37 -11.38
N ARG A 16 -5.69 -6.58 -11.01
CA ARG A 16 -6.38 -7.82 -11.29
C ARG A 16 -7.74 -7.90 -10.57
N GLY A 17 -8.73 -8.49 -11.22
CA GLY A 17 -10.04 -8.80 -10.62
C GLY A 17 -11.21 -8.75 -11.60
N TRP A 18 -12.40 -9.09 -11.10
CA TRP A 18 -13.64 -9.09 -11.88
C TRP A 18 -14.26 -7.70 -12.00
N ARG A 19 -14.70 -7.33 -13.21
CA ARG A 19 -15.46 -6.10 -13.50
C ARG A 19 -16.53 -6.41 -14.53
N HIS A 20 -17.79 -6.13 -14.20
CA HIS A 20 -18.93 -6.27 -15.10
C HIS A 20 -19.01 -7.61 -15.86
N GLY A 21 -18.71 -8.72 -15.18
CA GLY A 21 -18.78 -10.07 -15.76
C GLY A 21 -17.52 -10.55 -16.48
N GLU A 22 -16.47 -9.74 -16.54
CA GLU A 22 -15.18 -10.11 -17.14
C GLU A 22 -14.06 -10.11 -16.09
N TYR A 23 -13.17 -11.10 -16.17
CA TYR A 23 -11.96 -11.16 -15.36
C TYR A 23 -10.80 -10.48 -16.07
N PHE A 24 -10.19 -9.51 -15.41
CA PHE A 24 -8.99 -8.84 -15.90
C PHE A 24 -7.78 -9.26 -15.09
N ASP A 25 -6.70 -9.64 -15.78
CA ASP A 25 -5.42 -9.95 -15.16
C ASP A 25 -4.52 -8.70 -15.02
N GLY A 26 -3.47 -8.80 -14.22
CA GLY A 26 -2.46 -7.75 -14.06
C GLY A 26 -1.55 -7.94 -12.84
N PRO A 27 -0.45 -7.18 -12.76
CA PRO A 27 0.57 -7.37 -11.73
C PRO A 27 0.17 -6.83 -10.35
N TYR A 28 -0.95 -6.10 -10.25
CA TYR A 28 -1.38 -5.48 -9.00
C TYR A 28 -2.62 -6.16 -8.42
N VAL A 29 -2.69 -6.24 -7.10
CA VAL A 29 -3.83 -6.81 -6.37
C VAL A 29 -4.50 -5.76 -5.48
N ALA A 30 -5.76 -6.01 -5.14
CA ALA A 30 -6.58 -5.11 -4.35
C ALA A 30 -6.79 -5.64 -2.92
N ALA A 31 -6.17 -5.01 -1.93
CA ALA A 31 -6.26 -5.37 -0.51
C ALA A 31 -7.54 -4.84 0.16
N TYR A 32 -8.71 -5.21 -0.36
CA TYR A 32 -10.01 -4.88 0.26
C TYR A 32 -11.10 -5.84 -0.20
N GLY A 33 -12.12 -6.08 0.63
CA GLY A 33 -13.33 -6.84 0.27
C GLY A 33 -13.09 -8.33 -0.05
N ASN A 34 -14.19 -9.07 -0.24
CA ASN A 34 -14.19 -10.55 -0.33
C ASN A 34 -14.75 -11.12 -1.65
N GLY A 35 -14.92 -10.28 -2.68
CA GLY A 35 -15.51 -10.69 -3.95
C GLY A 35 -14.61 -11.57 -4.85
N GLY A 36 -15.14 -12.01 -5.99
CA GLY A 36 -14.39 -12.78 -6.97
C GLY A 36 -13.13 -12.05 -7.45
N GLY A 37 -12.01 -12.77 -7.58
CA GLY A 37 -10.73 -12.24 -8.09
C GLY A 37 -9.95 -11.39 -7.09
N LYS A 38 -10.33 -11.41 -5.80
CA LYS A 38 -9.54 -10.83 -4.71
C LYS A 38 -8.32 -11.72 -4.42
N PRO A 39 -7.21 -11.11 -3.94
CA PRO A 39 -6.01 -11.86 -3.62
C PRO A 39 -6.23 -12.88 -2.49
N SER A 40 -5.50 -13.98 -2.60
CA SER A 40 -5.29 -14.92 -1.50
C SER A 40 -4.52 -14.25 -0.35
N ILE A 41 -4.50 -14.88 0.83
CA ILE A 41 -3.73 -14.40 1.97
C ILE A 41 -2.23 -14.25 1.63
N PRO A 42 -1.55 -15.24 1.00
CA PRO A 42 -0.15 -15.08 0.62
C PRO A 42 0.12 -13.90 -0.33
N GLU A 43 -0.79 -13.66 -1.29
CA GLU A 43 -0.66 -12.52 -2.20
C GLU A 43 -0.84 -11.18 -1.47
N LEU A 44 -1.74 -11.11 -0.48
CA LEU A 44 -1.88 -9.94 0.39
C LEU A 44 -0.62 -9.71 1.22
N GLN A 45 -0.11 -10.76 1.87
CA GLN A 45 1.12 -10.69 2.66
C GLN A 45 2.30 -10.19 1.82
N GLN A 46 2.44 -10.70 0.60
CA GLN A 46 3.48 -10.26 -0.34
C GLN A 46 3.29 -8.80 -0.78
N ALA A 47 2.06 -8.41 -1.14
CA ALA A 47 1.78 -7.05 -1.61
C ALA A 47 1.93 -6.00 -0.51
N MET A 48 1.55 -6.34 0.73
CA MET A 48 1.59 -5.44 1.89
C MET A 48 2.92 -5.48 2.63
N GLY A 49 3.75 -6.52 2.42
CA GLY A 49 4.98 -6.74 3.17
C GLY A 49 4.73 -7.13 4.63
N ILE A 50 3.66 -7.87 4.90
CA ILE A 50 3.22 -8.28 6.24
C ILE A 50 3.17 -9.80 6.27
N THR A 51 4.07 -10.45 7.01
CA THR A 51 4.20 -11.93 6.99
C THR A 51 3.81 -12.60 8.30
N TRP A 52 3.46 -11.82 9.33
CA TRP A 52 3.26 -12.31 10.70
C TRP A 52 1.78 -12.59 11.05
N THR A 53 0.85 -12.32 10.14
CA THR A 53 -0.57 -12.64 10.30
C THR A 53 -1.14 -13.19 9.00
N ASP A 54 -2.08 -14.12 9.12
CA ASP A 54 -2.87 -14.68 8.03
C ASP A 54 -4.35 -14.25 8.08
N VAL A 55 -4.71 -13.36 9.02
CA VAL A 55 -6.05 -12.78 9.13
C VAL A 55 -6.23 -11.73 8.03
N ARG A 56 -7.24 -11.92 7.17
CA ARG A 56 -7.49 -11.03 6.02
C ARG A 56 -7.76 -9.60 6.46
N GLU A 57 -8.63 -9.46 7.45
CA GLU A 57 -9.08 -8.18 7.99
C GLU A 57 -7.87 -7.37 8.47
N GLU A 58 -6.98 -8.00 9.25
CA GLU A 58 -5.72 -7.38 9.70
C GLU A 58 -4.85 -6.93 8.51
N LEU A 59 -4.71 -7.76 7.48
CA LEU A 59 -3.93 -7.41 6.28
C LEU A 59 -4.55 -6.26 5.48
N THR A 60 -5.89 -6.16 5.42
CA THR A 60 -6.59 -5.13 4.63
C THR A 60 -6.76 -3.80 5.35
N GLU A 61 -6.71 -3.80 6.68
CA GLU A 61 -6.85 -2.58 7.50
C GLU A 61 -5.49 -2.02 7.97
N ALA A 62 -4.40 -2.78 7.82
CA ALA A 62 -3.06 -2.35 8.18
C ALA A 62 -2.46 -1.30 7.21
N ILE A 63 -1.62 -0.44 7.76
CA ILE A 63 -0.68 0.37 6.98
C ILE A 63 0.54 -0.49 6.63
N PRO A 64 0.95 -0.61 5.36
CA PRO A 64 2.16 -1.34 4.98
C PRO A 64 3.39 -0.85 5.76
N PRO A 65 4.29 -1.74 6.24
CA PRO A 65 5.46 -1.34 7.02
C PRO A 65 6.37 -0.34 6.31
N ALA A 66 6.57 -0.50 4.99
CA ALA A 66 7.35 0.43 4.19
C ALA A 66 6.75 1.85 4.18
N TYR A 67 5.41 1.95 4.20
CA TYR A 67 4.73 3.24 4.23
C TYR A 67 4.74 3.84 5.64
N ALA A 68 4.54 3.03 6.69
CA ALA A 68 4.68 3.46 8.07
C ALA A 68 6.09 4.00 8.37
N GLU A 69 7.14 3.32 7.88
CA GLU A 69 8.52 3.75 8.04
C GLU A 69 8.81 5.08 7.29
N TRP A 70 8.25 5.25 6.09
CA TRP A 70 8.34 6.51 5.35
C TRP A 70 7.69 7.67 6.13
N ILE A 71 6.49 7.47 6.67
CA ILE A 71 5.80 8.45 7.52
C ILE A 71 6.64 8.78 8.76
N GLY A 72 7.16 7.77 9.46
CA GLY A 72 7.97 7.96 10.67
C GLY A 72 9.23 8.79 10.41
N ARG A 73 9.95 8.52 9.32
CA ARG A 73 11.10 9.33 8.91
C ARG A 73 10.74 10.77 8.59
N ALA A 74 9.64 10.97 7.86
CA ALA A 74 9.15 12.30 7.51
C ALA A 74 8.78 13.11 8.77
N TYR A 75 8.12 12.46 9.73
CA TYR A 75 7.75 13.06 11.01
C TYR A 75 8.98 13.48 11.84
N ILE A 76 9.98 12.61 11.97
CA ILE A 76 11.23 12.93 12.70
C ILE A 76 11.93 14.11 12.01
N ALA A 77 12.09 14.08 10.69
CA ALA A 77 12.74 15.18 9.97
C ALA A 77 12.02 16.52 10.18
N ALA A 78 10.68 16.52 10.16
CA ALA A 78 9.88 17.72 10.39
C ALA A 78 10.03 18.26 11.82
N THR A 79 9.95 17.38 12.83
CA THR A 79 9.99 17.79 14.24
C THR A 79 11.40 18.15 14.72
N THR A 80 12.44 17.45 14.25
CA THR A 80 13.83 17.82 14.54
C THR A 80 14.16 19.20 13.95
N THR A 81 13.68 19.53 12.75
CA THR A 81 13.88 20.86 12.14
C THR A 81 13.20 21.97 12.95
N MET A 82 12.07 21.69 13.60
CA MET A 82 11.39 22.67 14.46
C MET A 82 12.05 22.83 15.84
N GLY A 83 12.67 21.77 16.38
CA GLY A 83 13.29 21.79 17.71
C GLY A 83 14.63 22.55 17.80
N VAL A 84 15.32 22.79 16.68
CA VAL A 84 16.54 23.64 16.65
C VAL A 84 16.25 25.14 16.50
N ALA A 85 14.99 25.52 16.29
CA ALA A 85 14.57 26.92 16.14
C ALA A 85 13.95 27.53 17.41
N ALA A 86 13.96 26.81 18.55
CA ALA A 86 13.38 27.23 19.83
C ALA A 86 14.46 27.58 20.86
#